data_AF-A0A9N9HU14-F1
#
_entry.id   AF-A0A9N9HU14-F1
#
_cell.length_a   1.000
_cell.length_b   1.000
_cell.length_c   1.000
_cell.angle_alpha   90.00
_cell.angle_beta   90.00
_cell.angle_gamma   90.00
#
_symmetry.space_group_name_H-M   'P 1'
#
loop_
_entity.id
_entity.type
_entity.pdbx_description
1 polymer ?
#
loop_
_entity_poly.entity_id
_entity_poly.type
_entity_poly.pdbx_seq_one_letter_code
_entity_poly.pdbx_strand_id
1 'polypeptide(L)'
;MLKKLFSFNSEPQFPKTIEGFGYKFNENGELRNIETNERFVFRVKPDDYNYNQSHYEALGEVIGEYIEDLLVSQFRLKRQEIPLGGEQPKSRIYVSEDYNENPTLLLLMQGSGVVRAGQWARQ
;
A
#
# COMPACT_ATOMS: atom_id res chain seq x y z
N MET A 1 -17.79 -29.35 34.61
CA MET A 1 -16.53 -29.40 33.84
C MET A 1 -16.91 -29.57 32.37
N LEU A 2 -16.86 -28.49 31.56
CA LEU A 2 -17.06 -28.55 30.11
C LEU A 2 -16.35 -27.34 29.50
N LYS A 3 -15.09 -27.56 29.08
CA LYS A 3 -14.30 -26.63 28.28
C LYS A 3 -14.99 -26.50 26.91
N LYS A 4 -15.68 -25.40 26.64
CA LYS A 4 -16.08 -25.03 25.28
C LYS A 4 -14.87 -24.37 24.63
N LEU A 5 -14.46 -24.93 23.50
CA LEU A 5 -13.23 -24.63 22.78
C LEU A 5 -13.12 -23.13 22.46
N PHE A 6 -11.97 -22.54 22.78
CA PHE A 6 -11.52 -21.32 22.16
C PHE A 6 -11.32 -21.61 20.67
N SER A 7 -12.17 -21.03 19.82
CA SER A 7 -11.87 -20.92 18.39
C SER A 7 -10.68 -19.97 18.28
N PHE A 8 -9.49 -20.51 18.04
CA PHE A 8 -8.37 -19.71 17.56
C PHE A 8 -8.75 -19.24 16.15
N ASN A 9 -9.39 -18.07 16.06
CA ASN A 9 -9.48 -17.37 14.78
C ASN A 9 -8.07 -16.89 14.44
N SER A 10 -7.30 -17.72 13.75
CA SER A 10 -6.06 -17.29 13.12
C SER A 10 -6.43 -16.18 12.13
N GLU A 11 -5.82 -15.01 12.28
CA GLU A 11 -5.97 -13.93 11.30
C GLU A 11 -5.68 -14.49 9.89
N PRO A 12 -6.44 -14.07 8.87
CA PRO A 12 -6.19 -14.51 7.50
C PRO A 12 -4.77 -14.11 7.09
N GLN A 13 -3.98 -15.07 6.60
CA GLN A 13 -2.68 -14.79 6.03
C GLN A 13 -2.85 -14.31 4.59
N PHE A 14 -2.29 -13.15 4.29
CA PHE A 14 -2.31 -12.57 2.95
C PHE A 14 -0.95 -12.69 2.26
N PRO A 15 -0.93 -12.68 0.91
CA PRO A 15 0.30 -12.60 0.13
C PRO A 15 1.13 -11.35 0.46
N LYS A 16 2.42 -11.39 0.11
CA LYS A 16 3.37 -10.28 0.33
C LYS A 16 3.83 -9.60 -0.97
N THR A 17 3.25 -9.98 -2.11
CA THR A 17 3.58 -9.43 -3.43
C THR A 17 2.29 -9.11 -4.17
N ILE A 18 2.33 -8.11 -5.06
CA ILE A 18 1.15 -7.70 -5.85
C ILE A 18 0.68 -8.88 -6.72
N GLU A 19 1.61 -9.64 -7.27
CA GLU A 19 1.34 -10.83 -8.06
C GLU A 19 0.74 -11.96 -7.23
N GLY A 20 1.11 -12.07 -5.95
CA GLY A 20 0.51 -13.02 -5.02
C GLY A 20 -0.97 -12.73 -4.76
N PHE A 21 -1.38 -11.46 -4.86
CA PHE A 21 -2.79 -11.05 -4.85
C PHE A 21 -3.47 -11.21 -6.23
N GLY A 22 -2.77 -11.69 -7.25
CA GLY A 22 -3.30 -11.87 -8.60
C GLY A 22 -3.35 -10.58 -9.43
N TYR A 23 -2.58 -9.55 -9.05
CA TYR A 23 -2.56 -8.27 -9.73
C TYR A 23 -1.17 -7.91 -10.30
N LYS A 24 -1.15 -6.99 -11.26
CA LYS A 24 0.06 -6.32 -11.77
C LYS A 24 -0.27 -4.89 -12.19
N PHE A 25 0.74 -4.03 -12.25
CA PHE A 25 0.60 -2.73 -12.90
C PHE A 25 0.80 -2.87 -14.42
N ASN A 26 -0.08 -2.25 -15.20
CA ASN A 26 0.10 -2.13 -16.66
C ASN A 26 0.99 -0.92 -17.02
N GLU A 27 1.25 -0.74 -18.32
CA GLU A 27 2.08 0.37 -18.83
C GLU A 27 1.49 1.76 -18.52
N ASN A 28 0.19 1.85 -18.26
CA ASN A 28 -0.48 3.08 -17.87
C ASN A 28 -0.45 3.33 -16.35
N GLY A 29 0.20 2.47 -15.57
CA GLY A 29 0.24 2.56 -14.11
C GLY A 29 -1.08 2.15 -13.43
N GLU A 30 -1.92 1.36 -14.09
CA GLU A 30 -3.18 0.87 -13.53
C GLU A 30 -3.00 -0.54 -12.95
N LEU A 31 -3.56 -0.79 -11.76
CA LEU A 31 -3.60 -2.13 -11.16
C LEU A 31 -4.65 -3.00 -11.88
N ARG A 32 -4.19 -4.09 -12.49
CA ARG A 32 -5.00 -5.00 -13.31
C ARG A 32 -4.85 -6.43 -12.84
N ASN A 33 -5.93 -7.20 -12.86
CA ASN A 33 -5.86 -8.64 -12.62
C ASN A 33 -4.94 -9.29 -13.68
N ILE A 34 -4.05 -10.19 -13.28
CA ILE A 34 -3.05 -10.80 -14.15
C ILE A 34 -3.70 -11.63 -15.27
N GLU A 35 -4.78 -12.34 -14.95
CA GLU A 35 -5.45 -13.29 -15.84
C GLU A 35 -6.51 -12.61 -16.71
N THR A 36 -7.37 -11.79 -16.09
CA THR A 36 -8.55 -11.21 -16.77
C THR A 36 -8.32 -9.79 -17.29
N ASN A 37 -7.25 -9.12 -16.86
CA ASN A 37 -6.99 -7.69 -17.12
C ASN A 37 -8.07 -6.74 -16.58
N GLU A 38 -8.98 -7.24 -15.72
CA GLU A 38 -10.01 -6.41 -15.09
C GLU A 38 -9.42 -5.48 -14.01
N ARG A 39 -10.20 -4.46 -13.64
CA ARG A 39 -9.84 -3.53 -12.55
C ARG A 39 -9.91 -4.23 -11.19
N PHE A 40 -9.32 -3.60 -10.18
CA PHE A 40 -9.43 -4.04 -8.79
C PHE A 40 -10.89 -4.26 -8.34
N VAL A 41 -11.10 -5.32 -7.55
CA VAL A 41 -12.40 -5.67 -6.96
C VAL A 41 -12.24 -5.76 -5.45
N PHE A 42 -13.02 -4.97 -4.70
CA PHE A 42 -12.98 -4.98 -3.23
C PHE A 42 -13.70 -6.19 -2.62
N ARG A 43 -14.86 -6.55 -3.16
CA ARG A 43 -15.69 -7.66 -2.64
C ARG A 43 -15.23 -9.00 -3.21
N VAL A 44 -14.07 -9.46 -2.77
CA VAL A 44 -13.49 -10.76 -3.18
C VAL A 44 -14.22 -11.95 -2.54
N LYS A 45 -14.80 -11.75 -1.35
CA LYS A 45 -15.63 -12.73 -0.66
C LYS A 45 -17.01 -12.14 -0.37
N PRO A 46 -18.08 -12.62 -1.04
CA PRO A 46 -19.45 -12.19 -0.75
C PRO A 46 -19.76 -12.35 0.74
N ASP A 47 -20.42 -11.36 1.32
CA ASP A 47 -20.90 -11.34 2.72
C ASP A 47 -19.84 -11.36 3.84
N ASP A 48 -18.55 -11.32 3.52
CA ASP A 48 -17.47 -11.25 4.51
C ASP A 48 -16.77 -9.88 4.46
N TYR A 49 -17.40 -8.88 5.08
CA TYR A 49 -16.87 -7.51 5.12
C TYR A 49 -15.48 -7.43 5.76
N ASN A 50 -15.28 -8.14 6.88
CA ASN A 50 -14.02 -8.11 7.63
C ASN A 50 -12.88 -8.69 6.79
N TYR A 51 -13.10 -9.83 6.14
CA TYR A 51 -12.11 -10.40 5.22
C TYR A 51 -11.78 -9.45 4.08
N ASN A 52 -12.80 -8.86 3.43
CA ASN A 52 -12.57 -7.93 2.31
C ASN A 52 -11.79 -6.69 2.74
N GLN A 53 -12.07 -6.15 3.93
CA GLN A 53 -11.36 -5.00 4.48
C GLN A 53 -9.90 -5.38 4.80
N SER A 54 -9.65 -6.50 5.48
CA SER A 54 -8.27 -6.95 5.77
C SER A 54 -7.49 -7.31 4.51
N HIS A 55 -8.13 -7.90 3.50
CA HIS A 55 -7.53 -8.18 2.19
C HIS A 55 -7.14 -6.89 1.47
N TYR A 56 -8.02 -5.90 1.49
CA TYR A 56 -7.77 -4.58 0.91
C TYR A 56 -6.62 -3.85 1.60
N GLU A 57 -6.57 -3.87 2.93
CA GLU A 57 -5.46 -3.31 3.71
C GLU A 57 -4.13 -3.99 3.36
N ALA A 58 -4.11 -5.33 3.33
CA ALA A 58 -2.90 -6.09 3.02
C ALA A 58 -2.39 -5.84 1.60
N LEU A 59 -3.28 -5.78 0.60
CA LEU A 59 -2.91 -5.40 -0.77
C LEU A 59 -2.39 -3.96 -0.81
N GLY A 60 -3.04 -3.04 -0.08
CA GLY A 60 -2.65 -1.63 -0.04
C GLY A 60 -1.25 -1.40 0.55
N GLU A 61 -0.84 -2.17 1.56
CA GLU A 61 0.53 -2.13 2.10
C GLU A 61 1.56 -2.51 1.03
N VAL A 62 1.35 -3.63 0.31
CA VAL A 62 2.28 -4.08 -0.74
C VAL A 62 2.33 -3.09 -1.91
N ILE A 63 1.21 -2.48 -2.29
CA ILE A 63 1.22 -1.40 -3.29
C ILE A 63 1.96 -0.17 -2.76
N GLY A 64 1.82 0.13 -1.47
CA GLY A 64 2.56 1.20 -0.80
C GLY A 64 4.07 1.02 -0.95
N GLU A 65 4.58 -0.18 -0.69
CA GLU A 65 5.99 -0.54 -0.89
C GLU A 65 6.41 -0.39 -2.35
N TYR A 66 5.62 -0.91 -3.30
CA TYR A 66 5.89 -0.75 -4.73
C TYR A 66 5.99 0.72 -5.16
N ILE A 67 5.09 1.57 -4.70
CA ILE A 67 5.14 3.01 -5.02
C ILE A 67 6.39 3.64 -4.42
N GLU A 68 6.73 3.31 -3.18
CA GLU A 68 7.94 3.81 -2.52
C GLU A 68 9.20 3.41 -3.31
N ASP A 69 9.26 2.19 -3.83
CA ASP A 69 10.34 1.73 -4.70
C ASP A 69 10.39 2.50 -6.01
N LEU A 70 9.25 2.83 -6.63
CA LEU A 70 9.21 3.67 -7.83
C LEU A 70 9.72 5.09 -7.57
N LEU A 71 9.34 5.70 -6.45
CA LEU A 71 9.79 7.04 -6.07
C LEU A 71 11.32 7.11 -6.03
N VAL A 72 11.98 6.06 -5.53
CA VAL A 72 13.44 5.98 -5.47
C VAL A 72 14.04 5.56 -6.82
N SER A 73 13.62 4.42 -7.37
CA SER A 73 14.28 3.80 -8.52
C SER A 73 14.02 4.53 -9.84
N GLN A 74 12.79 4.97 -10.07
CA GLN A 74 12.38 5.60 -11.33
C GLN A 74 12.44 7.13 -11.24
N PHE A 75 11.99 7.71 -10.13
CA PHE A 75 11.92 9.17 -9.96
C PHE A 75 13.12 9.77 -9.22
N ARG A 76 14.07 8.93 -8.77
CA ARG A 76 15.33 9.35 -8.12
C ARG A 76 15.12 10.24 -6.89
N LEU A 77 13.99 10.08 -6.21
CA LEU A 77 13.76 10.76 -4.94
C LEU A 77 14.58 10.10 -3.85
N LYS A 78 15.11 10.91 -2.94
CA LYS A 78 15.81 10.45 -1.74
C LYS A 78 14.80 10.31 -0.61
N ARG A 79 14.81 9.15 0.04
CA ARG A 79 14.06 8.95 1.29
C ARG A 79 14.73 9.77 2.39
N GLN A 80 13.97 10.67 3.00
CA GLN A 80 14.42 11.46 4.14
C GLN A 80 13.90 10.85 5.44
N GLU A 81 14.83 10.51 6.33
CA GLU A 81 14.50 10.10 7.68
C GLU A 81 14.34 11.34 8.56
N ILE A 82 13.20 11.45 9.24
CA ILE A 82 13.06 12.37 10.38
C ILE A 82 13.51 11.59 11.61
N PRO A 83 14.54 12.04 12.34
CA PRO A 83 14.93 11.44 13.61
C PRO A 83 13.83 11.71 14.63
N LEU A 84 12.83 10.84 14.66
CA LEU A 84 11.97 10.68 15.81
C LEU A 84 12.80 9.88 16.80
N GLY A 85 12.93 10.36 18.04
CA GLY A 85 13.71 9.71 19.10
C GLY A 85 13.14 8.36 19.58
N GLY A 86 12.67 7.50 18.66
CA GLY A 86 12.22 6.14 18.86
C GLY A 86 13.03 5.15 18.02
N GLU A 87 12.84 3.87 18.28
CA GLU A 87 13.75 2.79 17.83
C GLU A 87 13.85 2.62 16.30
N GLN A 88 12.94 3.20 15.50
CA GLN A 88 13.01 3.19 14.03
C GLN A 88 12.35 4.45 13.42
N PRO A 89 13.03 5.23 12.57
CA PRO A 89 12.40 6.30 11.79
C PRO A 89 11.45 5.68 10.74
N LYS A 90 10.14 5.92 10.89
CA LYS A 90 9.09 5.46 9.97
C LYS A 90 8.60 6.56 9.00
N SER A 91 9.41 7.59 8.77
CA SER A 91 8.99 8.70 7.92
C SER A 91 8.97 8.28 6.46
N ARG A 92 7.81 8.45 5.82
CA ARG A 92 7.60 8.26 4.38
C ARG A 92 7.75 9.59 3.66
N ILE A 93 8.95 10.17 3.75
CA ILE A 93 9.27 11.45 3.13
C ILE A 93 10.25 11.20 2.00
N TYR A 94 9.91 11.71 0.82
CA TYR A 94 10.68 11.56 -0.39
C TYR A 94 10.88 12.93 -0.99
N VAL A 95 12.13 13.31 -1.26
CA VAL A 95 12.52 14.63 -1.77
C VAL A 95 13.37 14.48 -3.03
N SER A 96 13.31 15.44 -3.95
CA SER A 96 14.26 15.50 -5.05
C SER A 96 15.65 15.81 -4.51
N GLU A 97 16.71 15.44 -5.25
CA GLU A 97 18.09 15.65 -4.81
C GLU A 97 18.45 17.13 -4.60
N ASP A 98 17.82 18.02 -5.37
CA ASP A 98 18.04 19.45 -5.49
C ASP A 98 16.96 20.29 -4.79
N TYR A 99 16.16 19.68 -3.91
CA TYR A 99 15.02 20.36 -3.27
C TYR A 99 15.40 21.62 -2.48
N ASN A 100 16.65 21.74 -2.03
CA ASN A 100 17.17 22.89 -1.28
C ASN A 100 17.66 24.04 -2.16
N GLU A 101 17.86 23.80 -3.45
CA GLU A 101 18.35 24.78 -4.43
C GLU A 101 17.22 25.33 -5.32
N ASN A 102 16.11 24.61 -5.39
CA ASN A 102 14.97 24.99 -6.20
C ASN A 102 14.16 26.15 -5.58
N PRO A 103 13.89 27.24 -6.33
CA PRO A 103 13.12 28.38 -5.84
C PRO A 103 11.61 28.08 -5.69
N THR A 104 11.13 26.94 -6.19
CA THR A 104 9.74 26.51 -6.11
C THR A 104 9.67 25.05 -5.70
N LEU A 105 8.82 24.75 -4.72
CA LEU A 105 8.64 23.41 -4.18
C LEU A 105 7.18 22.98 -4.31
N LEU A 106 6.97 21.73 -4.74
CA LEU A 106 5.69 21.05 -4.67
C LEU A 106 5.68 20.13 -3.45
N LEU A 107 4.81 20.41 -2.48
CA LEU A 107 4.60 19.55 -1.32
C LEU A 107 3.31 18.75 -1.50
N LEU A 108 3.46 17.42 -1.62
CA LEU A 108 2.33 16.49 -1.65
C LEU A 108 2.20 15.78 -0.30
N MET A 109 1.14 16.11 0.44
CA MET A 109 0.82 15.47 1.72
C MET A 109 -0.37 14.52 1.52
N GLN A 110 -0.16 13.25 1.85
CA GLN A 110 -1.19 12.22 1.73
C GLN A 110 -1.85 11.99 3.09
N GLY A 111 -3.12 11.58 3.07
CA GLY A 111 -3.84 11.19 4.28
C GLY A 111 -3.30 9.90 4.90
N SER A 112 -3.74 9.59 6.12
CA SER A 112 -3.33 8.39 6.88
C SER A 112 -4.03 7.10 6.45
N GLY A 113 -4.84 7.14 5.40
CA GLY A 113 -5.55 5.96 4.90
C GLY A 113 -4.66 5.05 4.04
N VAL A 114 -5.16 3.84 3.79
CA VAL A 114 -4.58 2.89 2.82
C VAL A 114 -4.55 3.49 1.41
N VAL A 115 -5.39 4.50 1.12
CA VAL A 115 -5.38 5.27 -0.12
C VAL A 115 -4.34 6.39 -0.04
N ARG A 116 -3.26 6.21 -0.79
CA ARG A 116 -2.21 7.22 -1.04
C ARG A 116 -2.55 8.06 -2.28
N ALA A 117 -1.97 9.26 -2.41
CA ALA A 117 -2.14 10.02 -3.65
C ALA A 117 -1.55 9.21 -4.83
N GLY A 118 -2.36 8.99 -5.87
CA GLY A 118 -2.06 8.04 -6.95
C GLY A 118 -2.71 6.66 -6.79
N GLN A 119 -3.29 6.33 -5.62
CA GLN A 119 -4.12 5.16 -5.39
C GLN A 119 -5.61 5.55 -5.34
N TRP A 120 -6.47 4.64 -5.78
CA TRP A 120 -7.83 4.97 -6.21
C TRP A 120 -8.80 5.20 -5.05
N ALA A 121 -9.79 6.07 -5.30
CA ALA A 121 -10.92 6.33 -4.41
C ALA A 121 -11.97 5.22 -4.49
N ARG A 122 -12.64 4.97 -3.36
CA ARG A 122 -13.83 4.10 -3.27
C ARG A 122 -14.96 4.74 -4.08
N GLN A 123 -15.60 3.98 -4.98
CA GLN A 123 -16.97 4.29 -5.42
C GLN A 123 -17.97 3.72 -4.42
#